data_AF-H2AN63-F1
#
_entry.id   AF-H2AN63-F1
#
_cell.length_a   1.000
_cell.length_b   1.000
_cell.length_c   1.000
_cell.angle_alpha   90.00
_cell.angle_beta   90.00
_cell.angle_gamma   90.00
#
_symmetry.space_group_name_H-M   'P 1'
#
loop_
_entity.id
_entity.type
_entity.pdbx_description
1 polymer ?
#
loop_
_entity_poly.entity_id
_entity_poly.type
_entity_poly.pdbx_seq_one_letter_code
_entity_poly.pdbx_strand_id
1 'polypeptide(L)'
;MKSHLIIVPCHSIWNPFIEQLNNYGQDSAHWYLAPFQFEGNDHLAFIKHGLKAIEILIEDLQNSLVILSGGQTKAAAGPISEAQSYYYLMSKLLHTYEDNNKRDALNFDDETVSILNKISTLMRDRNITLNNLFSPQNITTEEFSLDSFDNLVFSIDRFHSVIDNYPREISIVGFGFKSKRFIFHHARAIDFPPNKINYIAIEPQPSYDSTDKLKAYYEELNVLENKNALSLFANDWYAIKSPLIDKKRSRNPFKRSSVKTVPSLLRLDKFNGDEESHYNAYIKGRMPWSIK
;
A
#
# COMPACT_ATOMS: atom_id res chain seq x y z
N MET A 1 11.97 19.60 -6.26
CA MET A 1 12.05 18.17 -6.63
C MET A 1 11.31 17.40 -5.54
N LYS A 2 10.46 16.43 -5.92
CA LYS A 2 9.64 15.72 -4.94
C LYS A 2 10.50 15.02 -3.90
N SER A 3 10.02 15.00 -2.66
CA SER A 3 10.71 14.39 -1.52
C SER A 3 9.78 13.63 -0.57
N HIS A 4 8.47 13.66 -0.81
CA HIS A 4 7.49 12.95 -0.01
C HIS A 4 6.92 11.77 -0.80
N LEU A 5 7.13 10.56 -0.28
CA LEU A 5 6.57 9.34 -0.85
C LEU A 5 5.31 8.93 -0.09
N ILE A 6 4.18 8.79 -0.78
CA ILE A 6 2.95 8.26 -0.23
C ILE A 6 2.77 6.83 -0.76
N ILE A 7 2.72 5.84 0.13
CA ILE A 7 2.61 4.42 -0.21
C ILE A 7 1.21 3.93 0.15
N VAL A 8 0.57 3.23 -0.77
CA VAL A 8 -0.59 2.37 -0.47
C VAL A 8 -0.15 0.91 -0.67
N PRO A 9 0.18 0.18 0.41
CA PRO A 9 0.42 -1.25 0.34
C PRO A 9 -0.89 -1.97 0.00
N CYS A 10 -1.00 -2.52 -1.20
CA CYS A 10 -2.19 -3.23 -1.64
C CYS A 10 -2.28 -4.61 -0.96
N HIS A 11 -3.51 -5.14 -0.88
CA HIS A 11 -3.81 -6.39 -0.16
C HIS A 11 -4.75 -7.35 -0.90
N SER A 12 -5.22 -6.98 -2.09
CA SER A 12 -6.10 -7.79 -2.94
C SER A 12 -6.14 -7.21 -4.36
N ILE A 13 -6.88 -7.86 -5.26
CA ILE A 13 -7.05 -7.43 -6.64
C ILE A 13 -8.52 -7.16 -6.90
N TRP A 14 -8.84 -5.92 -7.27
CA TRP A 14 -10.15 -5.56 -7.81
C TRP A 14 -10.26 -6.08 -9.25
N ASN A 15 -11.40 -6.66 -9.62
CA ASN A 15 -11.63 -7.20 -10.95
C ASN A 15 -12.37 -6.17 -11.84
N PRO A 16 -11.68 -5.48 -12.77
CA PRO A 16 -12.31 -4.53 -13.68
C PRO A 16 -13.21 -5.20 -14.73
N PHE A 17 -13.09 -6.51 -14.93
CA PHE A 17 -13.71 -7.23 -16.04
C PHE A 17 -15.07 -7.84 -15.69
N ILE A 18 -15.56 -7.68 -14.46
CA ILE A 18 -16.93 -8.08 -14.11
C ILE A 18 -17.90 -7.14 -14.82
N GLU A 19 -18.69 -7.69 -15.73
CA GLU A 19 -19.73 -7.01 -16.52
C GLU A 19 -20.94 -6.64 -15.66
N GLN A 20 -20.72 -5.75 -14.70
CA GLN A 20 -21.77 -5.15 -13.88
C GLN A 20 -21.75 -3.63 -14.07
N LEU A 21 -22.88 -3.09 -14.50
CA LEU A 21 -23.14 -1.66 -14.55
C LEU A 21 -22.99 -1.14 -13.11
N ASN A 22 -21.95 -0.35 -12.85
CA ASN A 22 -21.55 0.18 -11.53
C ASN A 22 -20.61 -0.67 -10.67
N ASN A 23 -19.76 -1.50 -11.25
CA ASN A 23 -18.62 -2.06 -10.51
C ASN A 23 -17.58 -0.97 -10.17
N TYR A 24 -17.62 -0.45 -8.94
CA TYR A 24 -16.60 0.42 -8.34
C TYR A 24 -15.99 -0.21 -7.09
N GLY A 25 -16.02 -1.55 -7.01
CA GLY A 25 -15.44 -2.28 -5.90
C GLY A 25 -16.22 -2.21 -4.60
N GLN A 26 -17.44 -1.66 -4.57
CA GLN A 26 -18.27 -1.64 -3.35
C GLN A 26 -18.75 -3.04 -2.92
N ASP A 27 -18.83 -3.99 -3.85
CA ASP A 27 -19.20 -5.38 -3.57
C ASP A 27 -17.95 -6.23 -3.39
N SER A 28 -17.91 -7.05 -2.33
CA SER A 28 -16.84 -8.02 -2.10
C SER A 28 -16.66 -9.00 -3.26
N ALA A 29 -17.72 -9.30 -4.01
CA ALA A 29 -17.68 -10.14 -5.22
C ALA A 29 -16.89 -9.49 -6.37
N HIS A 30 -16.64 -8.17 -6.31
CA HIS A 30 -15.79 -7.47 -7.27
C HIS A 30 -14.30 -7.71 -7.05
N TRP A 31 -13.92 -8.44 -6.01
CA TRP A 31 -12.54 -8.58 -5.57
C TRP A 31 -12.13 -10.03 -5.42
N TYR A 32 -10.87 -10.30 -5.72
CA TYR A 32 -10.26 -11.59 -5.42
C TYR A 32 -9.81 -11.67 -3.96
N LEU A 33 -10.73 -11.64 -3.00
CA LEU A 33 -10.41 -11.62 -1.56
C LEU A 33 -9.90 -12.98 -1.04
N ALA A 34 -9.08 -12.94 0.00
CA ALA A 34 -8.79 -14.09 0.84
C ALA A 34 -9.94 -14.30 1.87
N PRO A 35 -10.14 -15.53 2.38
CA PRO A 35 -11.29 -15.83 3.25
C PRO A 35 -11.46 -14.90 4.47
N PHE A 36 -10.36 -14.52 5.13
CA PHE A 36 -10.40 -13.65 6.30
C PHE A 36 -10.72 -12.18 5.98
N GLN A 37 -10.67 -11.78 4.71
CA GLN A 37 -10.91 -10.38 4.28
C GLN A 37 -12.40 -10.07 4.11
N PHE A 38 -13.26 -11.09 4.07
CA PHE A 38 -14.70 -10.92 3.91
C PHE A 38 -15.35 -10.39 5.18
N GLU A 39 -14.95 -10.91 6.35
CA GLU A 39 -15.54 -10.55 7.64
C GLU A 39 -15.41 -9.05 7.94
N GLY A 40 -14.26 -8.46 7.61
CA GLY A 40 -13.96 -7.04 7.82
C GLY A 40 -14.50 -6.09 6.77
N ASN A 41 -15.15 -6.58 5.72
CA ASN A 41 -15.42 -5.80 4.50
C ASN A 41 -14.15 -5.07 4.00
N ASP A 42 -13.01 -5.77 4.00
CA ASP A 42 -11.69 -5.16 3.75
C ASP A 42 -11.63 -4.40 2.42
N HIS A 43 -12.41 -4.82 1.43
CA HIS A 43 -12.52 -4.15 0.13
C HIS A 43 -12.92 -2.67 0.23
N LEU A 44 -13.78 -2.32 1.19
CA LEU A 44 -14.15 -0.93 1.44
C LEU A 44 -12.98 -0.14 2.04
N ALA A 45 -12.22 -0.75 2.95
CA ALA A 45 -11.00 -0.15 3.49
C ALA A 45 -9.95 0.07 2.39
N PHE A 46 -9.79 -0.86 1.45
CA PHE A 46 -8.86 -0.72 0.32
C PHE A 46 -9.16 0.51 -0.54
N ILE A 47 -10.45 0.77 -0.79
CA ILE A 47 -10.90 1.96 -1.51
C ILE A 47 -10.53 3.22 -0.72
N LYS A 48 -10.84 3.25 0.58
CA LYS A 48 -10.49 4.36 1.47
C LYS A 48 -8.99 4.58 1.57
N HIS A 49 -8.16 3.52 1.52
CA HIS A 49 -6.69 3.64 1.50
C HIS A 49 -6.23 4.42 0.27
N GLY A 50 -6.71 4.04 -0.91
CA GLY A 50 -6.37 4.70 -2.17
C GLY A 50 -6.85 6.16 -2.20
N LEU A 51 -8.10 6.41 -1.80
CA LEU A 51 -8.68 7.75 -1.76
C LEU A 51 -7.94 8.65 -0.77
N LYS A 52 -7.62 8.17 0.43
CA LYS A 52 -6.88 8.95 1.43
C LYS A 52 -5.46 9.29 0.97
N ALA A 53 -4.79 8.38 0.26
CA ALA A 53 -3.49 8.69 -0.34
C ALA A 53 -3.59 9.80 -1.40
N ILE A 54 -4.64 9.80 -2.22
CA ILE A 54 -4.91 10.84 -3.22
C ILE A 54 -5.25 12.18 -2.54
N GLU A 55 -6.04 12.16 -1.47
CA GLU A 55 -6.32 13.36 -0.67
C GLU A 55 -5.02 14.01 -0.18
N ILE A 56 -4.11 13.23 0.42
CA ILE A 56 -2.80 13.72 0.90
C ILE A 56 -1.94 14.22 -0.25
N LEU A 57 -1.95 13.53 -1.40
CA LEU A 57 -1.24 13.97 -2.60
C LEU A 57 -1.70 15.36 -3.04
N ILE A 58 -3.01 15.63 -3.06
CA ILE A 58 -3.54 16.91 -3.51
C ILE A 58 -3.17 18.04 -2.54
N GLU A 59 -3.08 17.75 -1.24
CA GLU A 59 -2.64 18.71 -0.22
C GLU A 59 -1.21 19.24 -0.48
N ASP A 60 -0.32 18.42 -1.05
CA ASP A 60 1.07 18.82 -1.42
C ASP A 60 1.56 18.23 -2.77
N LEU A 61 0.80 18.47 -3.84
CA LEU A 61 1.02 17.86 -5.17
C LEU A 61 2.44 18.05 -5.72
N GLN A 62 3.03 19.22 -5.45
CA GLN A 62 4.34 19.63 -5.96
C GLN A 62 5.51 18.87 -5.31
N ASN A 63 5.34 18.35 -4.09
CA ASN A 63 6.40 17.64 -3.35
C ASN A 63 6.16 16.13 -3.20
N SER A 64 4.94 15.65 -3.48
CA SER A 64 4.52 14.29 -3.14
C SER A 64 4.26 13.39 -4.34
N LEU A 65 4.58 12.10 -4.25
CA LEU A 65 4.23 11.07 -5.24
C LEU A 65 3.49 9.92 -4.54
N VAL A 66 2.36 9.49 -5.10
CA VAL A 66 1.65 8.28 -4.67
C VAL A 66 2.16 7.07 -5.44
N ILE A 67 2.51 6.01 -4.70
CA ILE A 67 2.83 4.70 -5.23
C ILE A 67 1.85 3.68 -4.65
N LEU A 68 1.02 3.14 -5.54
CA LEU A 68 0.21 1.95 -5.24
C LEU A 68 1.12 0.74 -5.41
N SER A 69 1.24 -0.09 -4.38
CA SER A 69 2.30 -1.10 -4.31
C SER A 69 1.75 -2.50 -4.06
N GLY A 70 2.00 -3.44 -4.98
CA GLY A 70 1.60 -4.83 -4.87
C GLY A 70 1.65 -5.54 -6.23
N GLY A 71 2.15 -6.78 -6.24
CA GLY A 71 2.38 -7.56 -7.45
C GLY A 71 1.19 -8.37 -7.94
N GLN A 72 1.44 -9.27 -8.89
CA GLN A 72 0.44 -10.22 -9.41
C GLN A 72 0.31 -11.41 -8.46
N THR A 73 -0.39 -11.21 -7.34
CA THR A 73 -0.38 -12.15 -6.21
C THR A 73 -1.37 -13.30 -6.31
N LYS A 74 -2.33 -13.25 -7.24
CA LYS A 74 -3.43 -14.22 -7.36
C LYS A 74 -3.58 -14.73 -8.77
N ALA A 75 -3.39 -16.03 -8.96
CA ALA A 75 -3.51 -16.68 -10.27
C ALA A 75 -4.89 -16.45 -10.93
N ALA A 76 -5.95 -16.49 -10.12
CA ALA A 76 -7.34 -16.31 -10.58
C ALA A 76 -7.63 -14.92 -11.15
N ALA A 77 -6.80 -13.91 -10.85
CA ALA A 77 -6.94 -12.56 -11.38
C ALA A 77 -6.28 -12.36 -12.74
N GLY A 78 -5.59 -13.39 -13.26
CA GLY A 78 -4.75 -13.23 -14.44
C GLY A 78 -3.56 -12.30 -14.20
N PRO A 79 -2.92 -11.76 -15.25
CA PRO A 79 -1.72 -10.95 -15.14
C PRO A 79 -1.99 -9.50 -14.69
N ILE A 80 -2.94 -9.29 -13.76
CA ILE A 80 -3.24 -8.00 -13.13
C ILE A 80 -2.52 -7.95 -11.79
N SER A 81 -1.74 -6.89 -11.55
CA SER A 81 -1.14 -6.65 -10.24
C SER A 81 -2.14 -5.97 -9.29
N GLU A 82 -1.96 -6.18 -7.98
CA GLU A 82 -2.74 -5.45 -6.98
C GLU A 82 -2.65 -3.93 -7.21
N ALA A 83 -1.43 -3.42 -7.44
CA ALA A 83 -1.18 -2.01 -7.74
C ALA A 83 -1.94 -1.50 -8.97
N GLN A 84 -1.93 -2.25 -10.09
CA GLN A 84 -2.70 -1.91 -11.28
C GLN A 84 -4.19 -1.84 -10.99
N SER A 85 -4.73 -2.83 -10.27
CA SER A 85 -6.16 -2.86 -9.96
C SER A 85 -6.59 -1.67 -9.11
N TYR A 86 -5.78 -1.24 -8.14
CA TYR A 86 -6.05 -0.06 -7.33
C TYR A 86 -5.95 1.21 -8.18
N TYR A 87 -4.94 1.32 -9.05
CA TYR A 87 -4.78 2.47 -9.94
C TYR A 87 -6.01 2.68 -10.83
N TYR A 88 -6.45 1.60 -11.49
CA TYR A 88 -7.63 1.64 -12.35
C TYR A 88 -8.90 1.94 -11.56
N LEU A 89 -9.05 1.35 -10.38
CA LEU A 89 -10.20 1.60 -9.53
C LEU A 89 -10.29 3.06 -9.10
N MET A 90 -9.19 3.63 -8.60
CA MET A 90 -9.15 5.05 -8.17
C MET A 90 -9.43 5.99 -9.34
N SER A 91 -8.83 5.72 -10.51
CA SER A 91 -9.09 6.51 -11.72
C SER A 91 -10.55 6.43 -12.12
N LYS A 92 -11.11 5.22 -12.24
CA LYS A 92 -12.51 5.00 -12.60
C LYS A 92 -13.46 5.70 -11.63
N LEU A 93 -13.23 5.52 -10.32
CA LEU A 93 -14.07 6.09 -9.27
C LEU A 93 -14.09 7.63 -9.31
N LEU A 94 -12.93 8.28 -9.40
CA LEU A 94 -12.85 9.74 -9.43
C LEU A 94 -13.42 10.33 -10.72
N HIS A 95 -13.20 9.69 -11.88
CA HIS A 95 -13.84 10.13 -13.13
C HIS A 95 -15.36 10.03 -13.07
N THR A 96 -15.91 8.98 -12.46
CA THR A 96 -17.36 8.86 -12.26
C THR A 96 -17.87 9.89 -11.26
N TYR A 97 -17.14 10.15 -10.18
CA TYR A 97 -17.58 11.08 -9.13
C TYR A 97 -17.63 12.54 -9.60
N GLU A 98 -16.68 12.94 -10.45
CA GLU A 98 -16.65 14.28 -11.05
C GLU A 98 -17.68 14.44 -12.20
N ASP A 99 -18.27 13.35 -12.70
CA ASP A 99 -19.40 13.38 -13.62
C ASP A 99 -20.72 13.42 -12.84
N ASN A 100 -21.30 14.61 -12.69
CA ASN A 100 -22.55 14.83 -11.96
C ASN A 100 -23.70 13.92 -12.42
N ASN A 101 -23.72 13.46 -13.68
CA ASN A 101 -24.78 12.59 -14.19
C ASN A 101 -24.62 11.12 -13.75
N LYS A 102 -23.46 10.75 -13.22
CA LYS A 102 -23.13 9.38 -12.84
C LYS A 102 -22.84 9.23 -11.34
N ARG A 103 -22.75 10.34 -10.61
CA ARG A 103 -22.45 10.35 -9.18
C ARG A 103 -23.47 9.55 -8.36
N ASP A 104 -24.75 9.62 -8.71
CA ASP A 104 -25.82 8.87 -8.03
C ASP A 104 -25.66 7.34 -8.15
N ALA A 105 -24.84 6.86 -9.10
CA ALA A 105 -24.54 5.44 -9.25
C ALA A 105 -23.50 4.94 -8.23
N LEU A 106 -22.85 5.84 -7.48
CA LEU A 106 -21.84 5.51 -6.47
C LEU A 106 -22.53 5.33 -5.11
N ASN A 107 -22.90 4.09 -4.79
CA ASN A 107 -23.50 3.73 -3.51
C ASN A 107 -22.41 3.35 -2.49
N PHE A 108 -21.80 4.35 -1.86
CA PHE A 108 -20.79 4.18 -0.80
C PHE A 108 -21.28 4.70 0.56
N ASP A 109 -20.59 4.29 1.62
CA ASP A 109 -20.82 4.82 2.97
C ASP A 109 -20.47 6.32 3.09
N ASP A 110 -21.00 6.96 4.14
CA ASP A 110 -20.83 8.40 4.39
C ASP A 110 -19.36 8.82 4.51
N GLU A 111 -18.51 7.94 5.07
CA GLU A 111 -17.08 8.21 5.21
C GLU A 111 -16.40 8.28 3.85
N THR A 112 -16.67 7.33 2.96
CA THR A 112 -16.12 7.30 1.60
C THR A 112 -16.64 8.49 0.80
N VAL A 113 -17.93 8.81 0.91
CA VAL A 113 -18.53 9.99 0.25
C VAL A 113 -17.89 11.29 0.76
N SER A 114 -17.59 11.37 2.06
CA SER A 114 -16.89 12.51 2.67
C SER A 114 -15.48 12.69 2.10
N ILE A 115 -14.70 11.60 1.97
CA ILE A 115 -13.36 11.64 1.36
C ILE A 115 -13.45 12.09 -0.10
N LEU A 116 -14.39 11.54 -0.88
CA LEU A 116 -14.60 11.93 -2.28
C LEU A 116 -14.98 13.42 -2.42
N ASN A 117 -15.87 13.91 -1.55
CA ASN A 117 -16.23 15.34 -1.49
C ASN A 117 -15.01 16.22 -1.19
N LYS A 118 -14.16 15.79 -0.25
CA LYS A 118 -12.93 16.50 0.11
C LYS A 118 -11.95 16.54 -1.07
N ILE A 119 -11.74 15.40 -1.75
CA ILE A 119 -10.89 15.32 -2.97
C ILE A 119 -11.41 16.27 -4.04
N SER A 120 -12.70 16.20 -4.38
CA SER A 120 -13.33 17.07 -5.39
C SER A 120 -13.15 18.56 -5.06
N THR A 121 -13.34 18.91 -3.79
CA THR A 121 -13.18 20.30 -3.33
C THR A 121 -11.73 20.75 -3.42
N LEU A 122 -10.78 19.95 -2.92
CA LEU A 122 -9.36 20.25 -3.00
C LEU A 122 -8.87 20.38 -4.46
N MET A 123 -9.35 19.52 -5.36
CA MET A 123 -9.02 19.60 -6.79
C MET A 123 -9.53 20.90 -7.41
N ARG A 124 -10.78 21.30 -7.11
CA ARG A 124 -11.36 22.56 -7.58
C ARG A 124 -10.58 23.76 -7.04
N ASP A 125 -10.31 23.79 -5.75
CA ASP A 125 -9.62 24.91 -5.09
C ASP A 125 -8.19 25.10 -5.60
N ARG A 126 -7.54 24.01 -6.02
CA ARG A 126 -6.15 24.01 -6.52
C ARG A 126 -6.03 23.95 -8.04
N ASN A 127 -7.16 23.98 -8.75
CA ASN A 127 -7.23 23.89 -10.22
C ASN A 127 -6.50 22.67 -10.79
N ILE A 128 -6.69 21.50 -10.17
CA ILE A 128 -6.09 20.23 -10.59
C ILE A 128 -7.11 19.43 -11.40
N THR A 129 -6.75 19.06 -12.63
CA THR A 129 -7.56 18.16 -13.46
C THR A 129 -7.24 16.69 -13.16
N LEU A 130 -8.17 15.77 -13.44
CA LEU A 130 -7.92 14.34 -13.30
C LEU A 130 -6.74 13.87 -14.16
N ASN A 131 -6.59 14.41 -15.37
CA ASN A 131 -5.44 14.11 -16.25
C ASN A 131 -4.11 14.53 -15.63
N ASN A 132 -4.06 15.68 -14.94
CA ASN A 132 -2.87 16.11 -14.23
C ASN A 132 -2.63 15.24 -12.98
N LEU A 133 -3.67 14.95 -12.22
CA LEU A 133 -3.61 14.12 -11.01
C LEU A 133 -3.08 12.71 -11.30
N PHE A 134 -3.59 12.06 -12.35
CA PHE A 134 -3.18 10.72 -12.80
C PHE A 134 -1.99 10.75 -13.77
N SER A 135 -1.16 11.79 -13.72
CA SER A 135 0.12 11.78 -14.44
C SER A 135 1.13 10.85 -13.74
N PRO A 136 2.06 10.23 -14.47
CA PRO A 136 3.04 9.30 -13.89
C PRO A 136 3.95 9.89 -12.79
N GLN A 137 4.06 11.22 -12.72
CA GLN A 137 4.83 11.93 -11.69
C GLN A 137 4.04 12.20 -10.40
N ASN A 138 2.72 11.96 -10.41
CA ASN A 138 1.82 12.22 -9.29
C ASN A 138 1.26 10.92 -8.69
N ILE A 139 0.81 9.98 -9.54
CA ILE A 139 0.32 8.67 -9.13
C ILE A 139 0.93 7.62 -10.06
N THR A 140 1.56 6.59 -9.50
CA THR A 140 2.12 5.46 -10.27
C THR A 140 2.02 4.15 -9.50
N THR A 141 2.46 3.06 -10.12
CA THR A 141 2.41 1.70 -9.59
C THR A 141 3.80 1.15 -9.29
N GLU A 142 3.86 0.27 -8.29
CA GLU A 142 4.94 -0.67 -8.03
C GLU A 142 4.32 -2.09 -8.06
N GLU A 143 4.72 -2.91 -9.03
CA GLU A 143 4.00 -4.14 -9.39
C GLU A 143 4.75 -5.44 -9.08
N PHE A 144 5.78 -5.38 -8.23
CA PHE A 144 6.60 -6.54 -7.90
C PHE A 144 6.58 -6.90 -6.42
N SER A 145 5.98 -6.08 -5.56
CA SER A 145 5.91 -6.35 -4.13
C SER A 145 5.07 -7.57 -3.79
N LEU A 146 5.61 -8.49 -3.00
CA LEU A 146 4.94 -9.73 -2.59
C LEU A 146 4.61 -9.76 -1.09
N ASP A 147 5.17 -8.83 -0.32
CA ASP A 147 4.84 -8.60 1.08
C ASP A 147 5.06 -7.13 1.48
N SER A 148 4.87 -6.85 2.78
CA SER A 148 5.01 -5.50 3.32
C SER A 148 6.43 -4.95 3.33
N PHE A 149 7.45 -5.81 3.37
CA PHE A 149 8.83 -5.34 3.30
C PHE A 149 9.13 -4.88 1.87
N ASP A 150 8.74 -5.69 0.89
CA ASP A 150 8.82 -5.33 -0.52
C ASP A 150 8.03 -4.05 -0.80
N ASN A 151 6.81 -3.91 -0.23
CA ASN A 151 6.00 -2.70 -0.41
C ASN A 151 6.75 -1.43 -0.02
N LEU A 152 7.53 -1.46 1.06
CA LEU A 152 8.34 -0.31 1.48
C LEU A 152 9.53 -0.12 0.53
N VAL A 153 10.36 -1.16 0.38
CA VAL A 153 11.65 -1.07 -0.31
C VAL A 153 11.48 -0.80 -1.80
N PHE A 154 10.54 -1.49 -2.46
CA PHE A 154 10.30 -1.32 -3.89
C PHE A 154 9.57 -0.02 -4.20
N SER A 155 8.80 0.53 -3.26
CA SER A 155 8.23 1.87 -3.42
C SER A 155 9.30 2.96 -3.31
N ILE A 156 10.27 2.81 -2.41
CA ILE A 156 11.43 3.72 -2.35
C ILE A 156 12.24 3.65 -3.65
N ASP A 157 12.50 2.44 -4.16
CA ASP A 157 13.16 2.24 -5.46
C ASP A 157 12.37 2.87 -6.62
N ARG A 158 11.05 2.66 -6.62
CA ARG A 158 10.17 3.19 -7.65
C ARG A 158 10.11 4.72 -7.60
N PHE A 159 10.07 5.32 -6.41
CA PHE A 159 10.15 6.76 -6.23
C PHE A 159 11.44 7.32 -6.84
N HIS A 160 12.59 6.71 -6.52
CA HIS A 160 13.87 7.09 -7.11
C HIS A 160 13.87 6.96 -8.64
N SER A 161 13.30 5.88 -9.19
CA SER A 161 13.22 5.69 -10.65
C SER A 161 12.37 6.73 -11.39
N VAL A 162 11.39 7.34 -10.70
CA VAL A 162 10.44 8.31 -11.29
C VAL A 162 10.90 9.75 -11.07
N ILE A 163 11.49 10.03 -9.91
CA ILE A 163 11.81 11.40 -9.46
C ILE A 163 13.31 11.72 -9.57
N ASP A 164 14.17 10.71 -9.72
CA ASP A 164 15.63 10.84 -9.65
C ASP A 164 16.11 11.41 -8.29
N ASN A 165 15.44 10.99 -7.22
CA ASN A 165 15.75 11.38 -5.83
C ASN A 165 15.22 10.34 -4.85
N TYR A 166 15.78 10.26 -3.65
CA TYR A 166 15.22 9.44 -2.58
C TYR A 166 14.22 10.22 -1.72
N PRO A 167 13.17 9.57 -1.19
CA PRO A 167 12.21 10.24 -0.32
C PRO A 167 12.88 10.63 1.00
N ARG A 168 12.54 11.82 1.51
CA ARG A 168 12.94 12.33 2.83
C ARG A 168 11.85 12.09 3.89
N GLU A 169 10.62 11.89 3.44
CA GLU A 169 9.46 11.59 4.25
C GLU A 169 8.62 10.53 3.54
N ILE A 170 8.04 9.63 4.31
CA ILE A 170 7.13 8.60 3.81
C ILE A 170 5.80 8.71 4.57
N SER A 171 4.70 8.75 3.83
CA SER A 171 3.37 8.44 4.37
C SER A 171 2.94 7.06 3.91
N ILE A 172 2.39 6.26 4.81
CA ILE A 172 1.86 4.92 4.49
C ILE A 172 0.39 4.92 4.86
N VAL A 173 -0.48 4.64 3.89
CA VAL A 173 -1.93 4.50 4.13
C VAL A 173 -2.29 3.01 4.06
N GLY A 174 -2.78 2.46 5.16
CA GLY A 174 -3.13 1.04 5.23
C GLY A 174 -3.76 0.65 6.56
N PHE A 175 -3.88 -0.65 6.81
CA PHE A 175 -4.41 -1.14 8.08
C PHE A 175 -3.52 -0.80 9.27
N GLY A 176 -4.09 -0.31 10.37
CA GLY A 176 -3.32 0.19 11.51
C GLY A 176 -2.64 -0.90 12.31
N PHE A 177 -3.22 -2.11 12.37
CA PHE A 177 -2.58 -3.27 13.00
C PHE A 177 -1.21 -3.60 12.37
N LYS A 178 -0.96 -3.20 11.11
CA LYS A 178 0.32 -3.42 10.41
C LYS A 178 1.39 -2.35 10.71
N SER A 179 1.02 -1.23 11.33
CA SER A 179 1.90 -0.06 11.54
C SER A 179 3.21 -0.42 12.25
N LYS A 180 3.13 -1.22 13.32
CA LYS A 180 4.28 -1.61 14.15
C LYS A 180 5.39 -2.26 13.33
N ARG A 181 5.06 -3.17 12.40
CA ARG A 181 6.10 -3.83 11.60
C ARG A 181 6.75 -2.90 10.59
N PHE A 182 6.00 -1.96 10.00
CA PHE A 182 6.59 -0.96 9.10
C PHE A 182 7.57 -0.05 9.84
N ILE A 183 7.18 0.44 11.01
CA ILE A 183 7.97 1.44 11.75
C ILE A 183 9.14 0.79 12.50
N PHE A 184 8.91 -0.31 13.22
CA PHE A 184 9.91 -0.89 14.13
C PHE A 184 10.77 -2.00 13.51
N HIS A 185 10.35 -2.60 12.40
CA HIS A 185 11.11 -3.64 11.72
C HIS A 185 11.59 -3.18 10.34
N HIS A 186 10.67 -2.86 9.42
CA HIS A 186 11.04 -2.56 8.03
C HIS A 186 11.88 -1.31 7.90
N ALA A 187 11.46 -0.20 8.51
CA ALA A 187 12.22 1.05 8.48
C ALA A 187 13.61 0.89 9.12
N ARG A 188 13.68 0.20 10.26
CA ARG A 188 14.94 -0.14 10.93
C ARG A 188 15.86 -0.95 10.03
N ALA A 189 15.32 -1.98 9.37
CA ALA A 189 16.08 -2.90 8.52
C ALA A 189 16.79 -2.21 7.35
N ILE A 190 16.30 -1.03 6.95
CA ILE A 190 16.86 -0.25 5.86
C ILE A 190 17.41 1.11 6.33
N ASP A 191 17.59 1.33 7.64
CA ASP A 191 18.05 2.59 8.22
C ASP A 191 17.22 3.83 7.81
N PHE A 192 15.92 3.65 7.56
CA PHE A 192 15.00 4.75 7.32
C PHE A 192 14.56 5.35 8.66
N PRO A 193 14.66 6.68 8.87
CA PRO A 193 14.33 7.29 10.15
C PRO A 193 12.85 7.11 10.51
N PRO A 194 12.50 6.48 11.65
CA PRO A 194 11.11 6.18 11.98
C PRO A 194 10.26 7.44 12.19
N ASN A 195 10.86 8.54 12.65
CA ASN A 195 10.21 9.85 12.78
C ASN A 195 9.95 10.56 11.45
N LYS A 196 10.42 9.99 10.33
CA LYS A 196 10.12 10.44 8.96
C LYS A 196 9.10 9.54 8.27
N ILE A 197 8.46 8.64 9.02
CA ILE A 197 7.35 7.82 8.55
C ILE A 197 6.09 8.22 9.28
N ASN A 198 5.11 8.72 8.53
CA ASN A 198 3.75 8.96 9.01
C ASN A 198 2.84 7.81 8.58
N TYR A 199 2.34 7.01 9.52
CA TYR A 199 1.45 5.89 9.22
C TYR A 199 0.00 6.27 9.47
N ILE A 200 -0.82 6.26 8.42
CA ILE A 200 -2.24 6.60 8.45
C ILE A 200 -3.05 5.29 8.45
N ALA A 201 -3.63 4.99 9.61
CA ALA A 201 -4.45 3.81 9.82
C ALA A 201 -5.88 4.03 9.33
N ILE A 202 -6.36 3.12 8.49
CA ILE A 202 -7.78 2.98 8.12
C ILE A 202 -8.13 1.51 8.28
N GLU A 203 -9.02 1.24 9.22
CA GLU A 203 -9.35 -0.11 9.67
C GLU A 203 -10.50 -0.74 8.85
N PRO A 204 -10.56 -2.08 8.79
CA PRO A 204 -11.74 -2.78 8.28
C PRO A 204 -12.98 -2.45 9.13
N GLN A 205 -14.17 -2.57 8.55
CA GLN A 205 -15.44 -2.26 9.18
C GLN A 205 -16.37 -3.48 9.11
N PRO A 206 -16.23 -4.45 10.03
CA PRO A 206 -17.11 -5.61 10.06
C PRO A 206 -18.54 -5.21 10.47
N SER A 207 -19.54 -5.88 9.91
CA SER A 207 -20.95 -5.61 10.18
C SER A 207 -21.40 -6.27 11.48
N TYR A 208 -20.99 -5.71 12.62
CA TYR A 208 -21.35 -6.19 13.96
C TYR A 208 -22.17 -5.16 14.75
N ASP A 209 -23.37 -5.56 15.18
CA ASP A 209 -24.24 -4.75 16.05
C ASP A 209 -23.74 -4.71 17.51
N SER A 210 -22.84 -5.62 17.89
CA SER A 210 -22.34 -5.78 19.25
C SER A 210 -20.94 -5.18 19.41
N THR A 211 -20.80 -4.28 20.38
CA THR A 211 -19.51 -3.68 20.77
C THR A 211 -18.49 -4.73 21.20
N ASP A 212 -18.92 -5.80 21.88
CA ASP A 212 -18.03 -6.87 22.33
C ASP A 212 -17.50 -7.70 21.16
N LYS A 213 -18.35 -8.00 20.16
CA LYS A 213 -17.91 -8.69 18.94
C LYS A 213 -16.92 -7.85 18.14
N LEU A 214 -17.19 -6.55 18.01
CA LEU A 214 -16.29 -5.62 17.34
C LEU A 214 -14.92 -5.55 18.04
N LYS A 215 -14.92 -5.47 19.37
CA LYS A 215 -13.70 -5.50 20.16
C LYS A 215 -12.93 -6.82 19.98
N ALA A 216 -13.60 -7.96 20.06
CA ALA A 216 -13.00 -9.28 19.88
C ALA A 216 -12.36 -9.42 18.49
N TYR A 217 -13.02 -8.94 17.44
CA TYR A 217 -12.50 -8.92 16.08
C TYR A 217 -11.17 -8.15 15.97
N TYR A 218 -11.11 -6.93 16.51
CA TYR A 218 -9.88 -6.14 16.47
C TYR A 218 -8.77 -6.73 17.36
N GLU A 219 -9.10 -7.34 18.49
CA GLU A 219 -8.15 -8.07 19.31
C GLU A 219 -7.56 -9.27 18.54
N GLU A 220 -8.41 -10.04 17.87
CA GLU A 220 -7.99 -11.18 17.04
C GLU A 220 -7.10 -10.74 15.88
N LEU A 221 -7.44 -9.65 15.18
CA LEU A 221 -6.58 -9.07 14.13
C LEU A 221 -5.16 -8.78 14.66
N ASN A 222 -5.04 -8.19 15.85
CA ASN A 222 -3.75 -7.90 16.46
C ASN A 222 -2.98 -9.17 16.83
N VAL A 223 -3.67 -10.20 17.35
CA VAL A 223 -3.07 -11.50 17.67
C VAL A 223 -2.54 -12.19 16.41
N LEU A 224 -3.37 -12.22 15.35
CA LEU A 224 -3.01 -12.83 14.07
C LEU A 224 -1.87 -12.08 13.40
N GLU A 225 -1.89 -10.75 13.41
CA GLU A 225 -0.79 -9.92 12.91
C GLU A 225 0.51 -10.20 13.66
N ASN A 226 0.46 -10.23 14.99
CA ASN A 226 1.63 -10.48 15.81
C ASN A 226 2.26 -11.85 15.49
N LYS A 227 1.43 -12.89 15.43
CA LYS A 227 1.85 -14.27 15.16
C LYS A 227 2.33 -14.47 13.73
N ASN A 228 1.61 -13.91 12.74
CA ASN A 228 1.80 -14.26 11.34
C ASN A 228 2.71 -13.30 10.57
N ALA A 229 3.09 -12.16 11.15
CA ALA A 229 3.95 -11.18 10.50
C ALA A 229 4.92 -10.51 11.48
N LEU A 230 4.45 -9.76 12.48
CA LEU A 230 5.32 -8.92 13.33
C LEU A 230 6.46 -9.71 13.97
N SER A 231 6.15 -10.79 14.69
CA SER A 231 7.16 -11.64 15.34
C SER A 231 8.10 -12.34 14.37
N LEU A 232 7.66 -12.62 13.14
CA LEU A 232 8.49 -13.24 12.11
C LEU A 232 9.49 -12.23 11.57
N PHE A 233 9.04 -11.01 11.24
CA PHE A 233 9.90 -9.93 10.76
C PHE A 233 10.89 -9.44 11.81
N ALA A 234 10.62 -9.63 13.10
CA ALA A 234 11.60 -9.36 14.15
C ALA A 234 12.87 -10.22 14.02
N ASN A 235 12.76 -11.43 13.45
CA ASN A 235 13.84 -12.42 13.33
C ASN A 235 14.28 -12.69 11.86
N ASP A 236 13.63 -12.06 10.90
CA ASP A 236 13.94 -12.15 9.47
C ASP A 236 13.57 -10.82 8.80
N TRP A 237 14.44 -9.85 8.97
CA TRP A 237 14.19 -8.45 8.60
C TRP A 237 13.91 -8.26 7.10
N TYR A 238 14.40 -9.19 6.26
CA TYR A 238 14.36 -9.09 4.80
C TYR A 238 13.40 -10.11 4.16
N ALA A 239 12.68 -10.89 4.97
CA ALA A 239 11.80 -11.97 4.53
C ALA A 239 12.49 -12.98 3.58
N ILE A 240 13.71 -13.40 3.93
CA ILE A 240 14.55 -14.34 3.17
C ILE A 240 14.64 -15.73 3.82
N LYS A 241 14.05 -15.92 5.00
CA LYS A 241 13.97 -17.18 5.74
C LYS A 241 12.53 -17.69 5.78
N SER A 242 12.37 -18.99 6.05
CA SER A 242 11.04 -19.57 6.30
C SER A 242 10.48 -19.08 7.64
N PRO A 243 9.17 -18.81 7.74
CA PRO A 243 8.13 -19.06 6.73
C PRO A 243 7.86 -17.87 5.79
N LEU A 244 8.56 -16.74 5.92
CA LEU A 244 8.28 -15.53 5.13
C LEU A 244 8.63 -15.70 3.64
N ILE A 245 9.78 -16.33 3.34
CA ILE A 245 10.17 -16.60 1.96
C ILE A 245 9.19 -17.56 1.26
N ASP A 246 8.62 -18.51 1.99
CA ASP A 246 7.63 -19.45 1.46
C ASP A 246 6.32 -18.72 1.13
N LYS A 247 5.89 -17.79 2.00
CA LYS A 247 4.76 -16.89 1.72
C LYS A 247 5.01 -16.01 0.48
N LYS A 248 6.22 -15.46 0.32
CA LYS A 248 6.58 -14.69 -0.89
C LYS A 248 6.45 -15.56 -2.14
N ARG A 249 7.04 -16.76 -2.12
CA ARG A 249 6.99 -17.70 -3.25
C ARG A 249 5.55 -18.10 -3.60
N SER A 250 4.71 -18.39 -2.61
CA SER A 250 3.30 -18.74 -2.85
C SER A 250 2.47 -17.59 -3.44
N ARG A 251 2.89 -16.34 -3.21
CA ARG A 251 2.27 -15.12 -3.77
C ARG A 251 2.85 -14.71 -5.12
N ASN A 252 3.67 -15.53 -5.77
CA ASN A 252 4.20 -15.23 -7.10
C ASN A 252 3.80 -16.29 -8.15
N PRO A 253 2.49 -16.50 -8.40
CA PRO A 253 2.01 -17.52 -9.33
C PRO A 253 2.51 -17.30 -10.76
N PHE A 254 2.84 -16.06 -11.14
CA PHE A 254 3.33 -15.69 -12.48
C PHE A 254 4.86 -15.67 -12.58
N LYS A 255 5.59 -16.03 -11.51
CA LYS A 255 7.06 -16.09 -11.48
C LYS A 255 7.74 -14.81 -11.96
N ARG A 256 7.16 -13.65 -11.64
CA ARG A 256 7.70 -12.35 -12.01
C ARG A 256 8.91 -12.01 -11.14
N SER A 257 9.85 -11.28 -11.73
CA SER A 257 11.00 -10.70 -11.05
C SER A 257 11.31 -9.33 -11.64
N SER A 258 12.00 -8.49 -10.89
CA SER A 258 12.46 -7.18 -11.34
C SER A 258 13.89 -6.96 -10.88
N VAL A 259 14.70 -6.34 -11.73
CA VAL A 259 16.00 -5.80 -11.33
C VAL A 259 15.74 -4.44 -10.70
N LYS A 260 15.98 -4.34 -9.38
CA LYS A 260 15.72 -3.15 -8.57
C LYS A 260 17.04 -2.67 -7.96
N THR A 261 17.26 -1.36 -7.90
CA THR A 261 18.52 -0.77 -7.43
C THR A 261 18.60 -0.80 -5.91
N VAL A 262 17.53 -0.43 -5.22
CA VAL A 262 17.51 -0.37 -3.75
C VAL A 262 17.76 -1.74 -3.10
N PRO A 263 17.15 -2.86 -3.53
CA PRO A 263 17.50 -4.17 -3.00
C PRO A 263 18.99 -4.52 -3.15
N SER A 264 19.67 -4.04 -4.19
CA SER A 264 21.12 -4.20 -4.32
C SER A 264 21.90 -3.38 -3.28
N LEU A 265 21.39 -2.23 -2.84
CA LEU A 265 21.98 -1.45 -1.74
C LEU A 265 21.95 -2.20 -0.41
N LEU A 266 20.98 -3.11 -0.21
CA LEU A 266 20.86 -3.90 1.01
C LEU A 266 21.93 -4.99 1.15
N ARG A 267 22.74 -5.23 0.12
CA ARG A 267 23.86 -6.18 0.13
C ARG A 267 23.51 -7.59 0.62
N LEU A 268 22.30 -8.06 0.33
CA LEU A 268 21.84 -9.38 0.76
C LEU A 268 22.72 -10.52 0.17
N ASP A 269 23.52 -10.24 -0.86
CA ASP A 269 24.60 -11.12 -1.36
C ASP A 269 25.65 -11.48 -0.29
N LYS A 270 25.80 -10.63 0.73
CA LYS A 270 26.75 -10.80 1.84
C LYS A 270 26.09 -11.19 3.16
N PHE A 271 24.80 -11.48 3.16
CA PHE A 271 24.08 -11.86 4.37
C PHE A 271 24.57 -13.22 4.87
N ASN A 272 25.00 -13.28 6.13
CA ASN A 272 25.59 -14.48 6.75
C ASN A 272 24.64 -15.18 7.74
N GLY A 273 23.39 -14.74 7.84
CA GLY A 273 22.39 -15.30 8.75
C GLY A 273 22.05 -14.44 9.96
N ASP A 274 22.83 -13.38 10.25
CA ASP A 274 22.64 -12.50 11.41
C ASP A 274 22.26 -11.07 11.00
N GLU A 275 21.07 -10.64 11.40
CA GLU A 275 20.47 -9.36 11.02
C GLU A 275 21.24 -8.15 11.54
N GLU A 276 21.66 -8.18 12.81
CA GLU A 276 22.34 -7.06 13.47
C GLU A 276 23.76 -6.86 12.93
N SER A 277 24.51 -7.94 12.75
CA SER A 277 25.84 -7.90 12.14
C SER A 277 25.76 -7.37 10.72
N HIS A 278 24.77 -7.84 9.94
CA HIS A 278 24.54 -7.34 8.59
C HIS A 278 24.19 -5.85 8.57
N TYR A 279 23.27 -5.43 9.44
CA TYR A 279 22.85 -4.03 9.55
C TYR A 279 24.04 -3.11 9.89
N ASN A 280 24.85 -3.47 10.89
CA ASN A 280 26.00 -2.66 11.29
C ASN A 280 27.08 -2.60 10.20
N ALA A 281 27.29 -3.70 9.47
CA ALA A 281 28.31 -3.79 8.42
C ALA A 281 27.92 -3.08 7.12
N TYR A 282 26.66 -3.17 6.69
CA TYR A 282 26.25 -2.78 5.34
C TYR A 282 25.18 -1.70 5.27
N ILE A 283 24.38 -1.51 6.33
CA ILE A 283 23.16 -0.69 6.25
C ILE A 283 23.30 0.61 7.04
N LYS A 284 23.66 0.52 8.33
CA LYS A 284 23.73 1.66 9.26
C LYS A 284 24.61 2.79 8.70
N GLY A 285 24.03 3.97 8.52
CA GLY A 285 24.71 5.17 8.04
C GLY A 285 25.15 5.11 6.56
N ARG A 286 24.70 4.10 5.79
CA ARG A 286 25.17 3.84 4.42
C ARG A 286 24.06 3.96 3.37
N MET A 287 22.81 4.10 3.79
CA MET A 287 21.70 4.25 2.85
C MET A 287 21.58 5.71 2.39
N PRO A 288 21.07 5.98 1.18
CA PRO A 288 20.92 7.34 0.67
C PRO A 288 20.06 8.27 1.53
N TRP A 289 19.16 7.69 2.34
CA TRP A 289 18.28 8.39 3.29
C TRP A 289 18.74 8.30 4.75
N SER A 290 19.85 7.61 5.04
CA SER A 290 20.41 7.55 6.38
C SER A 290 20.68 8.97 6.90
N ILE A 291 20.28 9.26 8.14
CA ILE A 291 20.68 10.51 8.79
C ILE A 291 22.19 10.45 9.02
N LYS A 292 22.90 11.48 8.56
CA LYS A 292 24.33 11.68 8.84
C LYS A 292 24.54 12.22 10.24
#